data_AF-A0A813FY99-F1
#
_entry.id   AF-A0A813FY99-F1
#
_cell.length_a   1.000
_cell.length_b   1.000
_cell.length_c   1.000
_cell.angle_alpha   90.00
_cell.angle_beta   90.00
_cell.angle_gamma   90.00
#
_symmetry.space_group_name_H-M   'P 1'
#
loop_
_entity.id
_entity.type
_entity.pdbx_description
1 polymer ?
#
loop_
_entity_poly.entity_id
_entity_poly.type
_entity_poly.pdbx_seq_one_letter_code
_entity_poly.pdbx_strand_id
1 'polypeptide(L)'
;MLTPITLELGGKSPVFIDKGLSEDMMNAAVREILETKVHKTGQFCCSHDYGLVHEAVYEDFCGRLKAQIVALGPRRHVPMIGRRQYADIKSKLDEAGAECVPPLGGESVPNDEAMTIPMTALLQPSFDKRVLTEEIFGPLFPVLKVSGVAEAIKIINRPVTCKPLIAYCYTEDSKLADAFVSSVPAGNIAVNGGPQRMISNYACGFGGVGPSGSGVHMWGVDALREFSNRKHVMRARGGFAKSYFSGPPPALPAKA
;
A
#
# COMPACT_ATOMS: atom_id res chain seq x y z
N MET A 1 16.68 2.14 -28.33
CA MET A 1 16.68 3.19 -27.30
C MET A 1 16.74 2.50 -25.95
N LEU A 2 17.70 2.83 -25.07
CA LEU A 2 17.86 2.21 -23.75
C LEU A 2 17.56 3.24 -22.66
N THR A 3 16.31 3.73 -22.65
CA THR A 3 15.87 4.78 -21.73
C THR A 3 15.63 4.18 -20.34
N PRO A 4 16.25 4.71 -19.27
CA PRO A 4 15.88 4.37 -17.90
C PRO A 4 14.42 4.72 -17.62
N ILE A 5 13.75 3.93 -16.80
CA ILE A 5 12.35 4.16 -16.39
C ILE A 5 12.24 4.12 -14.87
N THR A 6 11.46 5.05 -14.33
CA THR A 6 10.97 5.04 -12.95
C THR A 6 9.48 4.75 -13.02
N LEU A 7 9.01 3.73 -12.30
CA LEU A 7 7.63 3.26 -12.36
C LEU A 7 7.00 3.40 -10.99
N GLU A 8 5.87 4.10 -10.95
CA GLU A 8 5.05 4.28 -9.75
C GLU A 8 3.67 3.79 -10.06
N LEU A 9 3.38 2.61 -9.52
CA LEU A 9 2.15 1.91 -9.77
C LEU A 9 1.31 1.94 -8.49
N GLY A 10 0.24 1.16 -8.49
CA GLY A 10 -0.58 0.97 -7.31
C GLY A 10 -0.19 -0.29 -6.56
N GLY A 11 -1.16 -0.84 -5.86
CA GLY A 11 -1.04 -2.13 -5.23
C GLY A 11 -2.07 -2.30 -4.13
N LYS A 12 -2.22 -3.54 -3.66
CA LYS A 12 -3.14 -3.85 -2.58
C LYS A 12 -2.51 -3.52 -1.24
N SER A 13 -2.55 -2.26 -0.84
CA SER A 13 -1.94 -1.78 0.40
C SER A 13 -2.69 -2.33 1.64
N PRO A 14 -2.11 -3.27 2.41
CA PRO A 14 -2.77 -3.84 3.58
C PRO A 14 -2.74 -2.90 4.77
N VAL A 15 -3.70 -3.03 5.67
CA VAL A 15 -3.62 -2.50 7.03
C VAL A 15 -3.79 -3.59 8.07
N PHE A 16 -2.80 -3.78 8.92
CA PHE A 16 -2.89 -4.63 10.10
C PHE A 16 -3.33 -3.81 11.32
N ILE A 17 -4.34 -4.31 12.05
CA ILE A 17 -4.83 -3.73 13.31
C ILE A 17 -4.60 -4.76 14.42
N ASP A 18 -3.72 -4.43 15.35
CA ASP A 18 -3.41 -5.27 16.50
C ASP A 18 -4.49 -5.19 17.59
N LYS A 19 -4.43 -6.10 18.57
CA LYS A 19 -5.34 -6.12 19.72
C LYS A 19 -4.99 -5.14 20.84
N GLY A 20 -3.74 -4.65 20.87
CA GLY A 20 -3.21 -3.86 21.99
C GLY A 20 -3.42 -2.35 21.87
N LEU A 21 -4.23 -1.88 20.92
CA LEU A 21 -4.43 -0.45 20.69
C LEU A 21 -5.28 0.15 21.80
N SER A 22 -4.89 1.33 22.29
CA SER A 22 -5.78 2.22 23.02
C SER A 22 -7.00 2.60 22.19
N GLU A 23 -8.11 2.97 22.85
CA GLU A 23 -9.35 3.38 22.17
C GLU A 23 -9.13 4.56 21.20
N ASP A 24 -8.29 5.52 21.60
CA ASP A 24 -7.95 6.67 20.77
C ASP A 24 -7.21 6.26 19.50
N MET A 25 -6.26 5.32 19.61
CA MET A 25 -5.53 4.80 18.45
C MET A 25 -6.44 3.99 17.54
N MET A 26 -7.33 3.15 18.11
CA MET A 26 -8.34 2.41 17.34
C MET A 26 -9.26 3.37 16.56
N ASN A 27 -9.78 4.41 17.23
CA ASN A 27 -10.62 5.41 16.59
C ASN A 27 -9.89 6.20 15.50
N ALA A 28 -8.62 6.55 15.73
CA ALA A 28 -7.78 7.23 14.75
C ALA A 28 -7.52 6.35 13.53
N ALA A 29 -7.21 5.07 13.71
CA ALA A 29 -7.00 4.11 12.62
C ALA A 29 -8.26 3.96 11.76
N VAL A 30 -9.43 3.75 12.38
CA VAL A 30 -10.72 3.66 11.67
C VAL A 30 -10.99 4.95 10.87
N ARG A 31 -10.80 6.12 11.50
CA ARG A 31 -10.99 7.42 10.84
C ARG A 31 -10.08 7.58 9.63
N GLU A 32 -8.80 7.25 9.78
CA GLU A 32 -7.80 7.40 8.71
C GLU A 32 -8.09 6.46 7.53
N ILE A 33 -8.51 5.22 7.80
CA ILE A 33 -9.00 4.28 6.77
C ILE A 33 -10.17 4.88 6.00
N LEU A 34 -11.17 5.41 6.71
CA LEU A 34 -12.37 5.97 6.09
C LEU A 34 -12.09 7.24 5.31
N GLU A 35 -11.35 8.19 5.88
CA GLU A 35 -10.98 9.44 5.21
C GLU A 35 -10.24 9.18 3.91
N THR A 36 -9.35 8.18 3.92
CA THR A 36 -8.63 7.75 2.72
C THR A 36 -9.57 7.13 1.68
N LYS A 37 -10.52 6.29 2.10
CA LYS A 37 -11.46 5.63 1.19
C LYS A 37 -12.52 6.57 0.62
N VAL A 38 -12.89 7.64 1.30
CA VAL A 38 -13.76 8.68 0.73
C VAL A 38 -12.99 9.74 -0.04
N HIS A 39 -11.72 9.95 0.26
CA HIS A 39 -10.87 10.83 -0.52
C HIS A 39 -10.75 10.30 -1.96
N LYS A 40 -11.23 11.09 -2.93
CA LYS A 40 -11.31 10.69 -4.35
C LYS A 40 -12.01 9.33 -4.55
N THR A 41 -12.96 8.97 -3.69
CA THR A 41 -13.65 7.66 -3.73
C THR A 41 -12.68 6.47 -3.63
N GLY A 42 -11.56 6.63 -2.93
CA GLY A 42 -10.56 5.57 -2.77
C GLY A 42 -9.69 5.34 -4.01
N GLN A 43 -9.81 6.18 -5.04
CA GLN A 43 -8.98 6.20 -6.24
C GLN A 43 -7.64 6.86 -5.94
N PHE A 44 -6.85 6.21 -5.08
CA PHE A 44 -5.58 6.67 -4.58
C PHE A 44 -4.65 5.48 -4.39
N CYS A 45 -3.46 5.49 -4.99
CA CYS A 45 -2.51 4.36 -4.96
C CYS A 45 -2.04 4.00 -3.54
N CYS A 46 -2.06 4.98 -2.63
CA CYS A 46 -1.72 4.77 -1.21
C CYS A 46 -2.95 4.43 -0.37
N SER A 47 -4.11 4.18 -0.98
CA SER A 47 -5.34 3.90 -0.23
C SER A 47 -5.22 2.59 0.52
N HIS A 48 -5.79 2.52 1.73
CA HIS A 48 -5.95 1.25 2.45
C HIS A 48 -6.82 0.34 1.60
N ASP A 49 -6.27 -0.75 1.08
CA ASP A 49 -6.99 -1.59 0.13
C ASP A 49 -7.81 -2.65 0.87
N TYR A 50 -7.24 -3.29 1.89
CA TYR A 50 -7.91 -4.26 2.77
C TYR A 50 -7.35 -4.27 4.19
N GLY A 51 -8.18 -4.64 5.17
CA GLY A 51 -7.83 -4.73 6.58
C GLY A 51 -7.63 -6.17 7.06
N LEU A 52 -6.61 -6.36 7.91
CA LEU A 52 -6.29 -7.59 8.63
C LEU A 52 -6.37 -7.26 10.12
N VAL A 53 -7.49 -7.60 10.76
CA VAL A 53 -7.80 -7.17 12.12
C VAL A 53 -7.67 -8.35 13.07
N HIS A 54 -6.95 -8.16 14.18
CA HIS A 54 -6.79 -9.19 15.19
C HIS A 54 -8.17 -9.61 15.72
N GLU A 55 -8.41 -10.92 15.82
CA GLU A 55 -9.71 -11.51 16.16
C GLU A 55 -10.35 -10.97 17.45
N ALA A 56 -9.55 -10.72 18.49
CA ALA A 56 -9.98 -10.15 19.76
C ALA A 56 -10.63 -8.76 19.66
N VAL A 57 -10.30 -7.97 18.64
CA VAL A 57 -10.82 -6.60 18.43
C VAL A 57 -11.62 -6.46 17.13
N TYR A 58 -11.83 -7.56 16.40
CA TYR A 58 -12.48 -7.55 15.09
C TYR A 58 -13.92 -6.99 15.16
N GLU A 59 -14.73 -7.47 16.10
CA GLU A 59 -16.13 -7.04 16.22
C GLU A 59 -16.23 -5.56 16.64
N ASP A 60 -15.36 -5.12 17.57
CA ASP A 60 -15.27 -3.71 17.98
C ASP A 60 -14.85 -2.81 16.80
N PHE A 61 -13.83 -3.21 16.05
CA PHE A 61 -13.39 -2.50 14.85
C PHE A 61 -14.51 -2.39 13.81
N CYS A 62 -15.20 -3.49 13.49
CA CYS A 62 -16.32 -3.49 12.55
C CYS A 62 -17.49 -2.61 13.03
N GLY A 63 -17.79 -2.61 14.33
CA GLY A 63 -18.79 -1.73 14.94
C GLY A 63 -18.43 -0.25 14.78
N ARG A 64 -17.19 0.13 15.10
CA ARG A 64 -16.68 1.50 14.92
C ARG A 64 -16.69 1.92 13.46
N LEU A 65 -16.24 1.04 12.57
CA LEU A 65 -16.22 1.27 11.13
C LEU A 65 -17.64 1.52 10.60
N LYS A 66 -18.62 0.70 10.98
CA LYS A 66 -20.03 0.88 10.63
C LYS A 66 -20.56 2.25 11.06
N ALA A 67 -20.36 2.60 12.34
CA ALA A 67 -20.85 3.84 12.90
C ALA A 67 -20.26 5.05 12.17
N GLN A 68 -18.95 5.04 11.90
CA GLN A 68 -18.29 6.13 11.19
C GLN A 68 -18.66 6.18 9.71
N ILE A 69 -18.89 5.05 9.02
CA ILE A 69 -19.38 5.09 7.64
C ILE A 69 -20.75 5.76 7.57
N VAL A 70 -21.66 5.43 8.49
CA VAL A 70 -22.99 6.07 8.56
C VAL A 70 -22.85 7.57 8.84
N ALA A 71 -21.95 7.96 9.75
CA ALA A 71 -21.70 9.35 10.11
C ALA A 71 -21.14 10.21 8.96
N LEU A 72 -20.56 9.61 7.91
CA LEU A 72 -20.11 10.35 6.72
C LEU A 72 -21.29 11.00 5.97
N GLY A 73 -22.50 10.45 6.08
CA GLY A 73 -23.68 10.93 5.36
C GLY A 73 -23.40 11.09 3.86
N PRO A 74 -23.72 12.24 3.24
CA PRO A 74 -23.47 12.48 1.81
C PRO A 74 -22.00 12.33 1.38
N ARG A 75 -21.03 12.48 2.29
CA ARG A 75 -19.60 12.38 1.95
C ARG A 75 -19.17 10.97 1.52
N ARG A 76 -19.97 9.95 1.78
CA ARG A 76 -19.70 8.59 1.29
C ARG A 76 -20.04 8.41 -0.20
N HIS A 77 -20.65 9.41 -0.85
CA HIS A 77 -21.10 9.38 -2.24
C HIS A 77 -20.26 10.31 -3.13
N VAL A 78 -19.03 9.89 -3.46
CA VAL A 78 -18.17 10.63 -4.36
C VAL A 78 -18.17 9.96 -5.74
N PRO A 79 -18.41 10.68 -6.85
CA PRO A 79 -18.42 10.09 -8.19
C PRO A 79 -17.09 9.42 -8.56
N MET A 80 -17.18 8.28 -9.24
CA MET A 80 -16.01 7.62 -9.83
C MET A 80 -15.50 8.43 -11.01
N ILE A 81 -14.20 8.31 -11.34
CA ILE A 81 -13.55 9.12 -12.37
C ILE A 81 -14.13 8.88 -13.79
N GLY A 82 -14.72 7.71 -14.03
CA GLY A 82 -15.35 7.39 -15.31
C GLY A 82 -16.14 6.08 -15.30
N ARG A 83 -16.96 5.90 -16.34
CA ARG A 83 -17.92 4.77 -16.45
C ARG A 83 -17.27 3.39 -16.37
N ARG A 84 -16.09 3.21 -16.98
CA ARG A 84 -15.37 1.93 -16.93
C ARG A 84 -14.98 1.56 -15.49
N GLN A 85 -14.41 2.51 -14.75
CA GLN A 85 -14.02 2.29 -13.35
C GLN A 85 -15.25 2.06 -12.48
N TYR A 86 -16.31 2.86 -12.67
CA TYR A 86 -17.58 2.66 -11.98
C TYR A 86 -18.12 1.23 -12.17
N ALA A 87 -18.21 0.76 -13.42
CA ALA A 87 -18.69 -0.58 -13.74
C ALA A 87 -17.81 -1.68 -13.13
N ASP A 88 -16.49 -1.50 -13.15
CA ASP A 88 -15.55 -2.45 -12.55
C ASP A 88 -15.75 -2.59 -11.03
N ILE A 89 -15.85 -1.47 -10.32
CA ILE A 89 -16.06 -1.49 -8.86
C ILE A 89 -17.44 -2.03 -8.50
N LYS A 90 -18.47 -1.69 -9.27
CA LYS A 90 -19.82 -2.25 -9.07
C LYS A 90 -19.81 -3.77 -9.23
N SER A 91 -19.16 -4.29 -10.27
CA SER A 91 -18.99 -5.74 -10.47
C SER A 91 -18.20 -6.39 -9.32
N LYS A 92 -17.12 -5.76 -8.84
CA LYS A 92 -16.39 -6.22 -7.65
C LYS A 92 -17.26 -6.29 -6.40
N LEU A 93 -18.16 -5.32 -6.20
CA LEU A 93 -19.12 -5.31 -5.09
C LEU A 93 -20.12 -6.47 -5.23
N ASP A 94 -20.71 -6.66 -6.40
CA ASP A 94 -21.70 -7.70 -6.68
C ASP A 94 -21.10 -9.11 -6.54
N GLU A 95 -19.85 -9.31 -6.96
CA GLU A 95 -19.14 -10.59 -6.92
C GLU A 95 -18.60 -10.96 -5.53
N ALA A 96 -18.44 -9.98 -4.64
CA ALA A 96 -17.79 -10.15 -3.34
C ALA A 96 -18.48 -11.22 -2.48
N GLY A 97 -19.81 -11.31 -2.56
CA GLY A 97 -20.61 -12.30 -1.80
C GLY A 97 -20.40 -12.21 -0.28
N ALA A 98 -19.98 -11.05 0.22
CA ALA A 98 -19.64 -10.79 1.61
C ALA A 98 -20.73 -9.94 2.28
N GLU A 99 -20.83 -10.03 3.61
CA GLU A 99 -21.66 -9.10 4.36
C GLU A 99 -21.14 -7.67 4.15
N CYS A 100 -22.04 -6.79 3.72
CA CYS A 100 -21.73 -5.39 3.49
C CYS A 100 -22.04 -4.57 4.74
N VAL A 101 -21.14 -3.66 5.08
CA VAL A 101 -21.30 -2.73 6.19
C VAL A 101 -21.07 -1.29 5.69
N PRO A 102 -22.11 -0.44 5.68
CA PRO A 102 -23.51 -0.72 5.99
C PRO A 102 -24.16 -1.75 5.03
N PRO A 103 -25.24 -2.43 5.45
CA PRO A 103 -25.99 -3.32 4.56
C PRO A 103 -26.48 -2.60 3.30
N LEU A 104 -26.45 -3.28 2.16
CA LEU A 104 -26.94 -2.73 0.90
C LEU A 104 -28.44 -2.45 0.97
N GLY A 105 -28.82 -1.21 0.66
CA GLY A 105 -30.21 -0.75 0.71
C GLY A 105 -30.30 0.75 0.98
N GLY A 106 -31.40 1.37 0.55
CA GLY A 106 -31.61 2.81 0.68
C GLY A 106 -30.47 3.61 0.05
N GLU A 107 -29.83 4.47 0.84
CA GLU A 107 -28.65 5.23 0.42
C GLU A 107 -27.36 4.39 0.29
N SER A 108 -27.33 3.12 0.70
CA SER A 108 -26.13 2.29 0.64
C SER A 108 -26.08 1.44 -0.63
N VAL A 109 -26.58 1.96 -1.76
CA VAL A 109 -26.54 1.29 -3.07
C VAL A 109 -25.81 2.14 -4.12
N PRO A 110 -25.17 1.52 -5.13
CA PRO A 110 -24.62 2.23 -6.27
C PRO A 110 -25.68 3.05 -7.02
N ASN A 111 -25.32 4.24 -7.50
CA ASN A 111 -26.13 5.06 -8.39
C ASN A 111 -25.49 5.14 -9.78
N ASP A 112 -26.15 4.55 -10.78
CA ASP A 112 -25.64 4.44 -12.15
C ASP A 112 -25.56 5.79 -12.88
N GLU A 113 -26.53 6.68 -12.62
CA GLU A 113 -26.60 8.01 -13.25
C GLU A 113 -25.49 8.93 -12.71
N ALA A 114 -25.35 8.96 -11.39
CA ALA A 114 -24.34 9.76 -10.71
C ALA A 114 -22.94 9.11 -10.71
N MET A 115 -22.81 7.87 -11.16
CA MET A 115 -21.58 7.05 -11.08
C MET A 115 -20.99 7.00 -9.67
N THR A 116 -21.84 6.93 -8.64
CA THR A 116 -21.41 6.87 -7.24
C THR A 116 -21.56 5.47 -6.67
N ILE A 117 -20.58 5.05 -5.88
CA ILE A 117 -20.64 3.82 -5.08
C ILE A 117 -20.39 4.26 -3.64
N PRO A 118 -21.31 3.99 -2.70
CA PRO A 118 -21.10 4.37 -1.31
C PRO A 118 -19.91 3.63 -0.72
N MET A 119 -19.19 4.30 0.18
CA MET A 119 -18.19 3.64 1.03
C MET A 119 -18.80 2.41 1.70
N THR A 120 -18.23 1.24 1.43
CA THR A 120 -18.77 -0.05 1.86
C THR A 120 -17.64 -0.94 2.35
N ALA A 121 -17.72 -1.37 3.60
CA ALA A 121 -16.87 -2.41 4.13
C ALA A 121 -17.43 -3.80 3.77
N LEU A 122 -16.55 -4.74 3.44
CA LEU A 122 -16.90 -6.11 3.06
C LEU A 122 -16.33 -7.05 4.11
N LEU A 123 -17.17 -7.73 4.88
CA LEU A 123 -16.72 -8.57 5.99
C LEU A 123 -16.41 -9.98 5.53
N GLN A 124 -15.20 -10.45 5.81
CA GLN A 124 -14.71 -11.80 5.46
C GLN A 124 -14.97 -12.24 3.99
N PRO A 125 -14.73 -11.40 2.95
CA PRO A 125 -14.83 -11.89 1.59
C PRO A 125 -13.82 -13.03 1.38
N SER A 126 -14.19 -14.00 0.56
CA SER A 126 -13.30 -15.12 0.24
C SER A 126 -12.08 -14.63 -0.55
N PHE A 127 -10.94 -15.29 -0.34
CA PHE A 127 -9.65 -14.89 -0.94
C PHE A 127 -9.58 -15.03 -2.46
N ASP A 128 -10.49 -15.75 -3.08
CA ASP A 128 -10.63 -15.90 -4.54
C ASP A 128 -11.43 -14.76 -5.18
N LYS A 129 -12.02 -13.85 -4.39
CA LYS A 129 -12.79 -12.72 -4.89
C LYS A 129 -11.88 -11.59 -5.37
N ARG A 130 -12.31 -10.90 -6.43
CA ARG A 130 -11.56 -9.78 -7.04
C ARG A 130 -11.22 -8.65 -6.07
N VAL A 131 -12.06 -8.41 -5.07
CA VAL A 131 -11.78 -7.45 -3.98
C VAL A 131 -10.52 -7.81 -3.17
N LEU A 132 -10.09 -9.07 -3.17
CA LEU A 132 -8.87 -9.56 -2.53
C LEU A 132 -7.79 -10.05 -3.52
N THR A 133 -8.08 -10.13 -4.82
CA THR A 133 -7.07 -10.50 -5.82
C THR A 133 -6.59 -9.37 -6.72
N GLU A 134 -7.35 -8.28 -6.84
CA GLU A 134 -7.02 -7.11 -7.66
C GLU A 134 -6.98 -5.85 -6.80
N GLU A 135 -6.22 -4.84 -7.21
CA GLU A 135 -6.32 -3.51 -6.60
C GLU A 135 -7.77 -2.99 -6.72
N ILE A 136 -8.34 -2.52 -5.61
CA ILE A 136 -9.72 -2.06 -5.60
C ILE A 136 -9.79 -0.71 -6.29
N PHE A 137 -8.96 0.26 -5.88
CA PHE A 137 -8.97 1.62 -6.44
C PHE A 137 -10.39 2.23 -6.45
N GLY A 138 -11.06 2.10 -5.31
CA GLY A 138 -12.47 2.40 -5.11
C GLY A 138 -12.87 2.38 -3.63
N PRO A 139 -14.12 2.69 -3.30
CA PRO A 139 -14.61 2.90 -1.94
C PRO A 139 -15.06 1.58 -1.28
N LEU A 140 -14.47 0.44 -1.68
CA LEU A 140 -14.73 -0.85 -1.05
C LEU A 140 -13.58 -1.20 -0.11
N PHE A 141 -13.87 -1.70 1.08
CA PHE A 141 -12.86 -2.07 2.07
C PHE A 141 -13.12 -3.46 2.67
N PRO A 142 -12.49 -4.52 2.10
CA PRO A 142 -12.46 -5.84 2.70
C PRO A 142 -11.84 -5.83 4.10
N VAL A 143 -12.48 -6.50 5.05
CA VAL A 143 -11.98 -6.67 6.42
C VAL A 143 -11.93 -8.16 6.74
N LEU A 144 -10.72 -8.65 7.02
CA LEU A 144 -10.43 -10.04 7.34
C LEU A 144 -10.00 -10.16 8.80
N LYS A 145 -10.29 -11.32 9.38
CA LYS A 145 -9.99 -11.65 10.77
C LYS A 145 -8.70 -12.46 10.77
N VAL A 146 -7.77 -12.11 11.65
CA VAL A 146 -6.49 -12.82 11.80
C VAL A 146 -6.22 -13.08 13.27
N SER A 147 -5.53 -14.17 13.56
CA SER A 147 -5.06 -14.56 14.90
C SER A 147 -3.92 -13.67 15.42
N GLY A 148 -3.22 -12.97 14.52
CA GLY A 148 -2.17 -12.02 14.88
C GLY A 148 -1.23 -11.66 13.73
N VAL A 149 -0.15 -10.95 14.05
CA VAL A 149 0.79 -10.38 13.06
C VAL A 149 1.41 -11.44 12.14
N ALA A 150 1.72 -12.63 12.67
CA ALA A 150 2.36 -13.69 11.88
C ALA A 150 1.43 -14.22 10.77
N GLU A 151 0.13 -14.34 11.05
CA GLU A 151 -0.85 -14.68 10.03
C GLU A 151 -1.07 -13.53 9.06
N ALA A 152 -1.11 -12.29 9.55
CA ALA A 152 -1.23 -11.11 8.70
C ALA A 152 -0.08 -11.03 7.68
N ILE A 153 1.17 -11.19 8.12
CA ILE A 153 2.36 -11.23 7.26
C ILE A 153 2.23 -12.35 6.21
N LYS A 154 1.79 -13.55 6.60
CA LYS A 154 1.58 -14.66 5.66
C LYS A 154 0.54 -14.32 4.59
N ILE A 155 -0.55 -13.64 4.96
CA ILE A 155 -1.58 -13.20 4.01
C ILE A 155 -1.01 -12.14 3.06
N ILE A 156 -0.34 -11.12 3.59
CA ILE A 156 0.26 -10.03 2.78
C ILE A 156 1.25 -10.60 1.77
N ASN A 157 2.07 -11.56 2.18
CA ASN A 157 3.12 -12.16 1.37
C ASN A 157 2.59 -13.18 0.34
N ARG A 158 1.29 -13.41 0.23
CA ARG A 158 0.72 -14.25 -0.83
C ARG A 158 1.05 -13.66 -2.21
N PRO A 159 1.31 -14.48 -3.23
CA PRO A 159 1.75 -13.99 -4.55
C PRO A 159 0.83 -12.91 -5.16
N VAL A 160 -0.48 -13.04 -4.94
CA VAL A 160 -1.50 -12.15 -5.48
C VAL A 160 -1.47 -10.75 -4.86
N THR A 161 -1.04 -10.64 -3.60
CA THR A 161 -1.03 -9.38 -2.83
C THR A 161 0.38 -8.88 -2.52
N CYS A 162 1.42 -9.64 -2.89
CA CYS A 162 2.79 -9.39 -2.44
C CYS A 162 3.36 -8.08 -2.99
N LYS A 163 4.28 -7.47 -2.22
CA LYS A 163 4.99 -6.24 -2.60
C LYS A 163 4.09 -5.04 -2.90
N PRO A 164 3.18 -4.68 -1.98
CA PRO A 164 2.36 -3.48 -2.13
C PRO A 164 3.23 -2.23 -2.15
N LEU A 165 2.67 -1.13 -2.68
CA LEU A 165 3.32 0.18 -2.62
C LEU A 165 3.54 0.60 -1.15
N ILE A 166 2.54 0.38 -0.30
CA ILE A 166 2.61 0.67 1.13
C ILE A 166 1.98 -0.46 1.94
N ALA A 167 2.55 -0.79 3.10
CA ALA A 167 1.88 -1.60 4.11
C ALA A 167 1.74 -0.81 5.42
N TYR A 168 0.57 -0.90 6.04
CA TYR A 168 0.22 -0.18 7.26
C TYR A 168 0.13 -1.14 8.45
N CYS A 169 0.69 -0.75 9.59
CA CYS A 169 0.61 -1.50 10.83
C CYS A 169 0.24 -0.56 11.97
N TYR A 170 -0.89 -0.83 12.63
CA TYR A 170 -1.27 -0.15 13.86
C TYR A 170 -1.07 -1.10 15.04
N THR A 171 -0.20 -0.73 15.97
CA THR A 171 0.15 -1.50 17.17
C THR A 171 0.86 -0.62 18.20
N GLU A 172 0.67 -0.93 19.49
CA GLU A 172 1.46 -0.33 20.57
C GLU A 172 2.66 -1.21 20.97
N ASP A 173 2.79 -2.43 20.41
CA ASP A 173 3.92 -3.33 20.64
C ASP A 173 5.05 -3.06 19.63
N SER A 174 6.16 -2.53 20.12
CA SER A 174 7.34 -2.22 19.30
C SER A 174 7.97 -3.47 18.67
N LYS A 175 7.96 -4.62 19.36
CA LYS A 175 8.51 -5.86 18.82
C LYS A 175 7.65 -6.39 17.68
N LEU A 176 6.33 -6.22 17.79
CA LEU A 176 5.40 -6.55 16.72
C LEU A 176 5.63 -5.65 15.50
N ALA A 177 5.79 -4.35 15.72
CA ALA A 177 6.10 -3.40 14.66
C ALA A 177 7.40 -3.77 13.93
N ASP A 178 8.47 -4.05 14.66
CA ASP A 178 9.76 -4.47 14.09
C ASP A 178 9.63 -5.78 13.29
N ALA A 179 8.88 -6.75 13.80
CA ALA A 179 8.61 -8.00 13.10
C ALA A 179 7.83 -7.78 11.79
N PHE A 180 6.84 -6.89 11.80
CA PHE A 180 6.07 -6.52 10.61
C PHE A 180 6.96 -5.84 9.56
N VAL A 181 7.71 -4.81 9.98
CA VAL A 181 8.61 -4.03 9.10
C VAL A 181 9.67 -4.93 8.45
N SER A 182 10.26 -5.85 9.21
CA SER A 182 11.31 -6.73 8.71
C SER A 182 10.80 -7.87 7.80
N SER A 183 9.52 -8.24 7.91
CA SER A 183 8.98 -9.43 7.25
C SER A 183 8.02 -9.15 6.09
N VAL A 184 7.53 -7.91 5.97
CA VAL A 184 6.67 -7.49 4.85
C VAL A 184 7.52 -6.80 3.78
N PRO A 185 7.69 -7.39 2.58
CA PRO A 185 8.30 -6.68 1.48
C PRO A 185 7.27 -5.69 0.92
N ALA A 186 7.53 -4.40 1.03
CA ALA A 186 6.71 -3.32 0.48
C ALA A 186 7.62 -2.19 0.00
N GLY A 187 7.11 -1.32 -0.88
CA GLY A 187 7.84 -0.11 -1.27
C GLY A 187 8.07 0.81 -0.06
N ASN A 188 7.04 0.95 0.77
CA ASN A 188 7.05 1.77 1.96
C ASN A 188 6.26 1.05 3.08
N ILE A 189 6.58 1.35 4.34
CA ILE A 189 5.84 0.84 5.49
C ILE A 189 5.58 1.99 6.44
N ALA A 190 4.36 2.08 6.95
CA ALA A 190 3.99 3.05 7.97
C ALA A 190 3.45 2.34 9.21
N VAL A 191 4.08 2.63 10.35
CA VAL A 191 3.64 2.16 11.67
C VAL A 191 2.95 3.31 12.38
N ASN A 192 1.72 3.10 12.85
CA ASN A 192 0.91 4.11 13.56
C ASN A 192 0.76 5.44 12.80
N GLY A 193 0.68 5.34 11.48
CA GLY A 193 0.42 6.46 10.58
C GLY A 193 -0.05 5.93 9.24
N GLY A 194 -0.91 6.68 8.58
CA GLY A 194 -1.47 6.29 7.31
C GLY A 194 -1.05 7.20 6.16
N PRO A 195 -1.83 7.18 5.06
CA PRO A 195 -1.41 7.65 3.76
C PRO A 195 -0.99 9.12 3.74
N GLN A 196 -1.73 10.00 4.43
CA GLN A 196 -1.42 11.44 4.43
C GLN A 196 -0.05 11.72 5.04
N ARG A 197 0.27 11.10 6.18
CA ARG A 197 1.59 11.25 6.82
C ARG A 197 2.68 10.64 5.96
N MET A 198 2.41 9.48 5.34
CA MET A 198 3.37 8.81 4.48
C MET A 198 3.75 9.69 3.28
N ILE A 199 2.77 10.29 2.60
CA ILE A 199 3.02 11.14 1.42
C ILE A 199 3.55 12.53 1.75
N SER A 200 3.39 12.99 3.01
CA SER A 200 3.82 14.34 3.39
C SER A 200 5.22 14.36 3.96
N ASN A 201 5.92 13.21 3.98
CA ASN A 201 7.29 13.13 4.45
C ASN A 201 8.27 13.49 3.33
N TYR A 202 8.44 14.80 3.10
CA TYR A 202 9.30 15.33 2.03
C TYR A 202 10.80 14.99 2.18
N ALA A 203 11.23 14.46 3.33
CA ALA A 203 12.62 14.10 3.59
C ALA A 203 12.98 12.67 3.14
N CYS A 204 11.99 11.80 2.98
CA CYS A 204 12.21 10.39 2.63
C CYS A 204 11.82 10.13 1.18
N GLY A 205 12.61 9.35 0.46
CA GLY A 205 12.22 8.86 -0.86
C GLY A 205 10.98 7.98 -0.76
N PHE A 206 10.14 8.04 -1.79
CA PHE A 206 8.96 7.20 -1.93
C PHE A 206 8.95 6.51 -3.29
N GLY A 207 8.69 5.20 -3.27
CA GLY A 207 8.48 4.42 -4.47
C GLY A 207 8.08 2.97 -4.21
N GLY A 208 7.83 2.24 -5.30
CA GLY A 208 7.40 0.84 -5.28
C GLY A 208 8.54 -0.18 -5.39
N VAL A 209 8.19 -1.45 -5.25
CA VAL A 209 9.10 -2.58 -5.49
C VAL A 209 8.38 -3.72 -6.21
N GLY A 210 8.94 -4.18 -7.34
CA GLY A 210 8.34 -5.26 -8.12
C GLY A 210 7.02 -4.82 -8.77
N PRO A 211 5.88 -5.51 -8.53
CA PRO A 211 4.60 -5.15 -9.15
C PRO A 211 4.08 -3.74 -8.81
N SER A 212 4.49 -3.17 -7.67
CA SER A 212 4.11 -1.81 -7.27
C SER A 212 4.99 -0.71 -7.88
N GLY A 213 6.08 -1.07 -8.57
CA GLY A 213 6.96 -0.11 -9.22
C GLY A 213 8.44 -0.37 -9.03
N SER A 214 9.24 0.60 -9.46
CA SER A 214 10.70 0.59 -9.34
C SER A 214 11.25 2.01 -9.40
N GLY A 215 12.27 2.28 -8.56
CA GLY A 215 12.90 3.59 -8.45
C GLY A 215 12.23 4.45 -7.37
N VAL A 216 12.67 5.71 -7.28
CA VAL A 216 12.13 6.69 -6.32
C VAL A 216 11.70 7.93 -7.08
N HIS A 217 10.40 8.12 -7.26
CA HIS A 217 9.88 9.21 -8.09
C HIS A 217 9.73 10.55 -7.39
N MET A 218 9.65 10.56 -6.05
CA MET A 218 9.33 11.77 -5.31
C MET A 218 10.05 11.81 -3.96
N TRP A 219 10.28 13.06 -3.55
CA TRP A 219 10.80 13.47 -2.25
C TRP A 219 12.21 12.99 -1.90
N GLY A 220 12.78 13.64 -0.88
CA GLY A 220 14.10 13.34 -0.37
C GLY A 220 15.24 13.55 -1.37
N VAL A 221 16.44 13.21 -0.92
CA VAL A 221 17.65 13.21 -1.75
C VAL A 221 17.63 12.08 -2.79
N ASP A 222 16.81 11.05 -2.57
CA ASP A 222 16.78 9.86 -3.42
C ASP A 222 16.04 10.12 -4.73
N ALA A 223 14.94 10.88 -4.73
CA ALA A 223 14.33 11.32 -6.00
C ALA A 223 15.27 12.24 -6.79
N LEU A 224 16.01 13.12 -6.11
CA LEU A 224 17.03 13.94 -6.78
C LEU A 224 18.09 13.07 -7.45
N ARG A 225 18.53 11.98 -6.78
CA ARG A 225 19.49 11.02 -7.33
C ARG A 225 18.91 10.23 -8.51
N GLU A 226 17.65 9.80 -8.43
CA GLU A 226 16.93 9.08 -9.48
C GLU A 226 16.93 9.87 -10.80
N PHE A 227 16.64 11.18 -10.72
CA PHE A 227 16.61 12.07 -11.90
C PHE A 227 17.95 12.75 -12.22
N SER A 228 19.06 12.27 -11.64
CA SER A 228 20.40 12.82 -11.87
C SER A 228 21.34 11.80 -12.49
N ASN A 229 22.16 12.25 -13.45
CA ASN A 229 23.28 11.45 -13.94
C ASN A 229 24.51 11.60 -13.01
N ARG A 230 24.85 10.54 -12.27
CA ARG A 230 26.03 10.49 -11.39
C ARG A 230 27.31 10.33 -12.22
N LYS A 231 27.79 11.42 -12.82
CA LYS A 231 28.99 11.44 -13.65
C LYS A 231 30.27 11.36 -12.81
N HIS A 232 31.00 10.25 -12.92
CA HIS A 232 32.35 10.13 -12.36
C HIS A 232 33.34 10.97 -13.18
N VAL A 233 34.08 11.85 -12.50
CA VAL A 233 35.16 12.66 -13.09
C VAL A 233 36.47 12.36 -12.37
N MET A 234 37.45 11.84 -13.11
CA MET A 234 38.82 11.68 -12.65
C MET A 234 39.71 12.76 -13.29
N ARG A 235 40.53 13.44 -12.49
CA ARG A 235 41.57 14.36 -12.98
C ARG A 235 42.94 13.85 -12.53
N ALA A 236 43.73 13.34 -13.47
CA ALA A 236 45.11 12.94 -13.19
C ALA A 236 46.02 14.17 -13.15
N ARG A 237 46.88 14.28 -12.12
CA ARG A 237 47.86 15.37 -11.97
C ARG A 237 49.20 15.12 -12.71
N GLY A 238 49.31 14.00 -13.42
CA GLY A 238 50.52 13.55 -14.13
C GLY A 238 50.64 12.03 -14.05
N GLY A 239 51.10 11.39 -15.13
CA GLY A 239 51.32 9.93 -15.16
C GLY A 239 50.18 9.08 -15.74
N PHE A 240 49.59 9.46 -16.88
CA PHE A 240 49.00 8.46 -17.79
C PHE A 240 50.10 7.65 -18.54
N ALA A 241 51.36 8.06 -18.40
CA ALA A 241 52.53 7.54 -19.13
C ALA A 241 53.12 6.23 -18.57
N LYS A 242 52.52 5.62 -17.53
CA LYS A 242 52.84 4.24 -17.12
C LYS A 242 51.55 3.43 -17.17
N SER A 243 51.15 3.03 -18.37
CA SER A 243 50.03 2.13 -18.55
C SER A 243 50.27 0.86 -17.72
N TYR A 244 49.36 0.52 -16.82
CA TYR A 244 49.35 -0.76 -16.13
C TYR A 244 49.14 -1.93 -17.11
N PHE A 245 48.68 -1.65 -18.35
CA PHE A 245 48.57 -2.62 -19.43
C PHE A 245 49.84 -2.74 -20.28
N SER A 246 50.84 -1.87 -20.08
CA SER A 246 52.13 -1.94 -20.79
C SER A 246 53.28 -2.41 -19.91
N GLY A 247 53.00 -2.87 -18.70
CA GLY A 247 53.99 -3.60 -17.89
C GLY A 247 54.26 -4.98 -18.49
N PRO A 248 55.45 -5.57 -18.29
CA PRO A 248 55.68 -6.96 -18.67
C PRO A 248 54.64 -7.86 -17.99
N PRO A 249 54.17 -8.94 -18.66
CA PRO A 249 53.26 -9.89 -18.03
C PRO A 249 53.89 -10.42 -16.73
N PRO A 250 53.09 -10.70 -15.69
CA PRO A 250 53.60 -11.29 -14.45
C PRO A 250 54.40 -12.55 -14.77
N ALA A 251 55.50 -12.77 -14.05
CA ALA A 251 56.36 -13.94 -14.25
C ALA A 251 55.50 -15.22 -14.19
N LEU A 252 55.71 -16.12 -15.16
CA LEU A 252 55.09 -17.44 -15.12
C LEU A 252 55.46 -18.11 -13.79
N PRO A 253 54.52 -18.80 -13.12
CA PRO A 253 54.85 -19.56 -11.92
C PRO A 253 55.99 -20.54 -12.24
N ALA A 254 56.95 -20.67 -11.32
CA ALA A 254 58.08 -21.57 -11.48
C ALA A 254 57.55 -22.98 -11.81
N LYS A 255 58.05 -23.57 -12.90
CA LYS A 255 57.72 -24.97 -13.24
C LYS A 255 58.23 -25.85 -12.08
N ALA A 256 57.33 -26.65 -11.51
CA ALA A 256 57.67 -27.73 -10.61
C ALA A 256 58.48 -28.81 -11.33
#